data_AF-A0A7Y8K2B1-F1
#
_entry.id   AF-A0A7Y8K2B1-F1
#
_cell.length_a   1.000
_cell.length_b   1.000
_cell.length_c   1.000
_cell.angle_alpha   90.00
_cell.angle_beta   90.00
_cell.angle_gamma   90.00
#
_symmetry.space_group_name_H-M   'P 1'
#
loop_
_entity.id
_entity.type
_entity.pdbx_description
1 polymer ?
#
loop_
_entity_poly.entity_id
_entity_poly.type
_entity_poly.pdbx_seq_one_letter_code
_entity_poly.pdbx_strand_id
1 'polypeptide(L)' 'MLIRDAYTCQRTGAVLGGKSPDPDSPVVNHKRPHRGDERLFWDPNNLETVSKAVHDSTIQREEQESLHQRGVWS' A
#
# COMPACT_ATOMS: atom_id res chain seq x y z
N MET A 1 -4.27 -0.54 10.57
CA MET A 1 -3.66 0.51 9.72
C MET A 1 -4.64 1.66 9.49
N LEU A 2 -5.82 1.40 8.93
CA LEU A 2 -6.82 2.46 8.66
C LEU A 2 -7.15 3.34 9.87
N ILE A 3 -7.46 2.73 11.03
CA ILE A 3 -7.75 3.47 12.27
C ILE A 3 -6.52 4.23 12.79
N ARG A 4 -5.33 3.61 12.75
CA ARG A 4 -4.04 4.25 13.13
C ARG A 4 -3.84 5.54 12.33
N ASP A 5 -4.13 5.47 11.03
CA ASP A 5 -3.91 6.58 10.11
C ASP A 5 -5.13 7.51 10.04
N ALA A 6 -6.13 7.34 10.91
CA ALA A 6 -7.39 8.10 10.90
C ALA A 6 -8.04 8.16 9.50
N TYR A 7 -7.98 7.04 8.76
CA TYR A 7 -8.44 6.94 7.37
C TYR A 7 -7.79 7.97 6.43
N THR A 8 -6.57 8.42 6.72
CA THR A 8 -5.84 9.38 5.88
C THR A 8 -4.86 8.64 4.98
N CYS A 9 -4.91 8.92 3.68
CA CYS A 9 -3.95 8.41 2.71
C CYS A 9 -2.54 8.92 3.03
N GLN A 10 -1.60 8.02 3.30
CA GLN A 10 -0.22 8.39 3.63
C GLN A 10 0.57 9.00 2.47
N ARG A 11 0.11 8.81 1.22
CA ARG A 11 0.78 9.34 0.02
C ARG A 11 0.30 10.72 -0.39
N THR A 12 -0.96 11.05 -0.10
CA THR A 12 -1.60 12.28 -0.58
C THR A 12 -2.14 13.18 0.54
N GLY A 13 -2.31 12.66 1.76
CA GLY A 13 -2.93 13.38 2.88
C GLY A 13 -4.46 13.46 2.82
N ALA A 14 -5.11 12.87 1.82
CA ALA A 14 -6.58 12.88 1.70
C ALA A 14 -7.25 11.98 2.74
N VAL A 15 -8.33 12.45 3.36
CA VAL A 15 -9.21 11.61 4.20
C VAL A 15 -10.08 10.73 3.29
N LEU A 16 -10.16 9.45 3.62
CA LEU A 16 -10.80 8.41 2.82
C LEU A 16 -12.15 8.02 3.42
N GLY A 17 -13.20 8.04 2.61
CA GLY A 17 -14.57 7.74 3.04
C GLY A 17 -15.35 6.80 2.14
N GLY A 18 -14.86 6.55 0.92
CA GLY A 18 -15.53 5.72 -0.08
C GLY A 18 -15.72 4.27 0.34
N LYS A 19 -16.78 3.65 -0.17
CA LYS A 19 -17.01 2.21 -0.04
C LYS A 19 -16.28 1.51 -1.18
N SER A 20 -15.68 0.34 -0.95
CA SER A 20 -15.06 -0.41 -2.06
C SER A 20 -16.10 -0.69 -3.17
N PRO A 21 -15.76 -0.47 -4.46
CA PRO A 21 -14.45 -0.14 -5.02
C PRO A 21 -14.26 1.34 -5.41
N ASP A 22 -14.83 2.29 -4.68
CA ASP A 22 -14.73 3.71 -5.00
C ASP A 22 -13.27 4.20 -5.04
N PRO A 23 -12.93 5.20 -5.88
CA PRO A 23 -11.55 5.71 -6.00
C PRO A 23 -10.94 6.18 -4.68
N ASP A 24 -11.74 6.70 -3.76
CA ASP A 24 -11.35 7.16 -2.43
C ASP A 24 -11.59 6.12 -1.32
N SER A 25 -11.95 4.87 -1.67
CA SER A 25 -12.05 3.80 -0.68
C SER A 25 -10.67 3.44 -0.10
N PRO A 26 -10.59 3.15 1.21
CA PRO A 26 -9.33 2.87 1.88
C PRO A 26 -8.79 1.46 1.56
N VAL A 27 -7.50 1.39 1.22
CA VAL A 27 -6.75 0.16 0.98
C VAL A 27 -5.49 0.18 1.86
N VAL A 28 -5.05 -1.00 2.31
CA VAL A 28 -3.77 -1.16 3.00
C VAL A 28 -2.75 -1.71 2.00
N ASN A 29 -1.65 -0.98 1.81
CA ASN A 29 -0.55 -1.34 0.92
C ASN A 29 0.72 -1.69 1.70
N HIS A 30 1.60 -2.50 1.12
CA HIS A 30 2.97 -2.68 1.58
C HIS A 30 3.89 -1.64 0.91
N LYS A 31 4.51 -0.74 1.70
CA LYS A 31 5.47 0.27 1.23
C LYS A 31 6.64 -0.35 0.46
N ARG A 32 7.15 -1.48 0.98
CA ARG A 32 8.13 -2.35 0.34
C ARG A 32 7.43 -3.65 -0.04
N PRO A 33 7.44 -4.06 -1.33
CA PRO A 33 6.89 -5.34 -1.74
C PRO A 33 7.52 -6.47 -0.92
N HIS A 34 6.69 -7.21 -0.19
CA HIS A 34 7.19 -8.23 0.74
C HIS A 34 7.85 -9.42 0.01
N ARG A 35 7.41 -9.74 -1.21
CA ARG A 35 7.96 -10.82 -2.06
C ARG A 35 8.16 -12.18 -1.36
N GLY A 36 7.30 -12.49 -0.40
CA GLY A 36 7.36 -13.72 0.39
C GLY A 36 8.15 -13.61 1.70
N ASP A 37 8.80 -12.48 1.99
CA ASP A 37 9.35 -12.21 3.31
C ASP A 37 8.21 -11.91 4.30
N GLU A 38 7.95 -12.85 5.21
CA GLU A 38 6.91 -12.71 6.24
C GLU A 38 7.17 -11.53 7.18
N ARG A 39 8.43 -11.19 7.45
CA ARG A 39 8.76 -10.04 8.31
C ARG A 39 8.25 -8.76 7.68
N LEU A 40 8.45 -8.58 6.37
CA LEU A 40 7.92 -7.44 5.63
C LEU A 40 6.40 -7.51 5.47
N PHE A 41 5.84 -8.72 5.35
CA PHE A 41 4.40 -8.88 5.19
C PHE A 41 3.64 -8.41 6.44
N TRP A 42 4.15 -8.74 7.63
CA TRP A 42 3.51 -8.44 8.91
C TRP A 42 3.98 -7.15 9.58
N ASP A 43 5.08 -6.53 9.13
CA ASP A 43 5.63 -5.30 9.75
C ASP A 43 4.64 -4.13 9.64
N PRO A 44 4.10 -3.62 10.78
CA PRO A 44 3.19 -2.47 10.78
C PRO A 44 3.80 -1.20 10.18
N ASN A 45 5.14 -1.08 10.19
CA ASN A 45 5.85 0.05 9.59
C ASN A 45 5.95 -0.08 8.06
N ASN A 46 5.87 -1.31 7.54
CA ASN A 46 5.80 -1.58 6.12
C ASN A 46 4.37 -1.43 5.56
N LEU A 47 3.35 -1.34 6.42
CA LEU A 47 1.97 -1.12 5.99
C LEU A 47 1.58 0.36 5.98
N GLU A 48 0.92 0.79 4.90
CA GLU A 48 0.37 2.13 4.73
C GLU A 48 -1.10 2.13 4.30
N THR A 49 -1.86 3.11 4.79
CA THR A 49 -3.20 3.40 4.30
C THR A 49 -3.12 4.29 3.06
N VAL A 50 -3.75 3.88 1.96
CA VAL A 50 -3.84 4.65 0.71
C VAL A 50 -5.25 4.58 0.13
N SER A 51 -5.59 5.49 -0.78
CA SER A 51 -6.82 5.32 -1.56
C SER A 51 -6.66 4.23 -2.60
N LYS A 52 -7.77 3.61 -3.00
CA LYS A 52 -7.78 2.67 -4.12
C LYS A 52 -7.22 3.27 -5.41
N ALA A 53 -7.52 4.53 -5.70
CA ALA A 53 -6.98 5.21 -6.88
C ALA A 53 -5.45 5.31 -6.86
N VAL A 54 -4.84 5.60 -5.71
CA VAL A 54 -3.37 5.65 -5.56
C VAL A 54 -2.77 4.25 -5.65
N HIS A 55 -3.42 3.27 -5.01
CA HIS A 55 -3.00 1.87 -5.04
C HIS A 55 -2.95 1.33 -6.49
N ASP A 56 -4.04 1.47 -7.23
CA ASP A 56 -4.19 0.87 -8.56
C ASP A 56 -3.40 1.63 -9.66
N SER A 57 -2.83 2.80 -9.36
CA SER A 57 -2.07 3.62 -10.31
C SER A 57 -0.60 3.78 -9.93
N THR A 58 -0.31 4.67 -8.99
CA THR A 58 1.05 5.07 -8.62
C THR A 58 1.81 3.90 -8.03
N ILE A 59 1.22 3.22 -7.05
CA ILE A 59 1.83 2.05 -6.39
C ILE A 59 1.96 0.89 -7.37
N GLN A 60 0.91 0.58 -8.13
CA GLN A 60 0.98 -0.47 -9.15
C GLN A 60 2.14 -0.24 -10.13
N ARG A 61 2.40 0.99 -10.56
CA ARG A 61 3.57 1.32 -11.40
C ARG A 61 4.90 1.09 -10.68
N GLU A 62 5.04 1.59 -9.45
CA GLU A 62 6.24 1.38 -8.62
C GLU A 62 6.53 -0.12 -8.41
N GLU A 63 5.49 -0.94 -8.20
CA GLU A 63 5.63 -2.39 -8.09
C GLU A 63 6.14 -3.02 -9.38
N GLN A 64 5.58 -2.63 -10.54
CA GLN A 64 6.03 -3.11 -11.85
C GLN A 64 7.49 -2.76 -12.11
N GLU A 65 7.92 -1.54 -11.78
CA GLU A 65 9.31 -1.10 -11.89
C GLU A 65 10.23 -1.93 -10.97
N SER A 66 9.73 -2.35 -9.81
CA SER A 66 10.51 -3.14 -8.84
C SER A 66 10.68 -4.61 -9.23
N LEU A 67 9.97 -5.14 -10.24
CA LEU A 67 9.90 -6.59 -10.52
C LEU A 67 11.26 -7.27 -10.73
N HIS A 68 12.27 -6.53 -11.20
CA HIS A 68 13.65 -7.01 -11.38
C HIS A 68 14.31 -7.50 -10.08
N GLN A 69 13.80 -7.11 -8.92
CA GLN A 69 14.29 -7.52 -7.61
C GLN A 69 13.52 -8.77 -7.06
N ARG A 70 12.62 -9.38 -7.86
CA ARG A 70 11.96 -10.64 -7.48
C ARG A 70 12.99 -11.77 -7.36
N GLY A 71 12.92 -12.54 -6.27
CA GLY A 71 13.77 -13.71 -6.04
C GLY A 71 15.14 -13.43 -5.39
N VAL A 72 15.40 -12.19 -4.95
CA VAL A 72 16.54 -11.88 -4.08
C VAL A 72 16.18 -12.31 -2.65
N TRP A 73 16.34 -13.61 -2.38
CA TRP A 73 16.24 -14.18 -1.04
C TRP A 73 17.63 -14.12 -0.41
N SER A 74 17.91 -13.07 0.35
CA SER A 74 19.17 -12.91 1.10
C SER A 74 18.89 -12.79 2.57
#